data_AF-A0AAV3F8F2-F1
#
_entry.id   AF-A0AAV3F8F2-F1
#
_cell.length_a   1.000
_cell.length_b   1.000
_cell.length_c   1.000
_cell.angle_alpha   90.00
_cell.angle_beta   90.00
_cell.angle_gamma   90.00
#
_symmetry.space_group_name_H-M   'P 1'
#
loop_
_entity.id
_entity.type
_entity.pdbx_description
1 polymer ?
#
loop_
_entity_poly.entity_id
_entity_poly.type
_entity_poly.pdbx_seq_one_letter_code
_entity_poly.pdbx_strand_id
1 'polypeptide(L)'
;MKKWQIFNEEVENKISEIDERVVIVSKEHLEKLKEYDIPFYTFSEKIKKCYFVNRGVKKKRFSKEQCNIIKNQKESGMSYKELSYKYECSTRTIYQIIKGKY
;
A
#
# COMPACT_ATOMS: atom_id res chain seq x y z
N MET A 1 -0.76 6.72 6.39
CA MET A 1 0.37 6.91 5.45
C MET A 1 0.72 8.39 5.47
N LYS A 2 2.01 8.77 5.40
CA LYS A 2 2.38 10.19 5.31
C LYS A 2 1.85 10.74 3.99
N LYS A 3 1.04 11.81 4.05
CA LYS A 3 0.60 12.57 2.87
C LYS A 3 1.78 13.34 2.28
N TRP A 4 1.74 13.62 0.99
CA TRP A 4 2.72 14.47 0.31
C TRP A 4 2.13 15.88 0.18
N GLN A 5 2.97 16.90 0.28
CA GLN A 5 2.60 18.25 -0.14
C GLN A 5 3.16 18.45 -1.54
N ILE A 6 2.28 18.59 -2.52
CA ILE A 6 2.64 18.90 -3.91
C ILE A 6 1.82 20.13 -4.30
N PHE A 7 2.48 21.20 -4.77
CA PHE A 7 1.83 22.45 -5.17
C PHE A 7 0.88 23.06 -4.11
N ASN A 8 1.27 23.01 -2.83
CA ASN A 8 0.45 23.46 -1.69
C ASN A 8 -0.84 22.65 -1.44
N GLU A 9 -1.01 21.53 -2.11
CA GLU A 9 -2.10 20.59 -1.85
C GLU A 9 -1.60 19.35 -1.09
N GLU A 10 -2.41 18.86 -0.15
CA GLU A 10 -2.16 17.58 0.51
C GLU A 10 -2.65 16.42 -0.35
N VAL A 11 -1.72 15.65 -0.89
CA VAL A 11 -2.02 14.51 -1.76
C VAL A 11 -1.73 13.19 -1.04
N GLU A 12 -2.52 12.15 -1.33
CA GLU A 12 -2.16 10.81 -0.90
C GLU A 12 -0.84 10.37 -1.55
N ASN A 13 0.01 9.69 -0.78
CA ASN A 13 1.27 9.14 -1.27
C ASN A 13 1.03 7.86 -2.09
N LYS A 14 0.36 8.02 -3.23
CA LYS A 14 0.14 6.98 -4.25
C LYS A 14 0.63 7.54 -5.58
N ILE A 15 1.38 6.74 -6.34
CA ILE A 15 1.86 7.17 -7.67
C ILE A 15 0.69 7.52 -8.60
N SER A 16 -0.44 6.80 -8.53
CA SER A 16 -1.63 7.11 -9.34
C SER A 16 -2.14 8.53 -9.16
N GLU A 17 -2.16 9.04 -7.92
CA GLU A 17 -2.61 10.41 -7.61
C GLU A 17 -1.60 11.47 -8.07
N ILE A 18 -0.33 11.09 -8.13
CA ILE A 18 0.75 11.97 -8.59
C ILE A 18 0.73 12.04 -10.13
N ASP A 19 0.51 10.91 -10.80
CA ASP A 19 0.46 10.77 -12.26
C ASP A 19 -0.65 11.63 -12.90
N GLU A 20 -1.76 11.85 -12.18
CA GLU A 20 -2.84 12.75 -12.61
C GLU A 20 -2.45 14.24 -12.58
N ARG A 21 -1.41 14.61 -11.84
CA ARG A 21 -1.05 16.01 -11.56
C ARG A 21 0.30 16.42 -12.14
N VAL A 22 1.25 15.49 -12.22
CA VAL A 22 2.62 15.78 -12.67
C VAL A 22 3.14 14.71 -13.61
N VAL A 23 4.01 15.14 -14.52
CA VAL A 23 4.75 14.25 -15.42
C VAL A 23 6.23 14.31 -15.11
N ILE A 24 6.92 13.17 -15.24
CA ILE A 24 8.38 13.08 -15.14
C ILE A 24 8.96 13.37 -16.53
N VAL A 25 9.82 14.38 -16.62
CA VAL A 25 10.43 14.82 -17.86
C VAL A 25 11.93 14.48 -17.88
N SER A 26 12.47 14.14 -19.05
CA SER A 26 13.92 13.95 -19.25
C SER A 26 14.68 15.23 -18.88
N LYS A 27 15.86 15.05 -18.28
CA LYS A 27 16.75 16.16 -17.92
C LYS A 27 17.17 17.00 -19.14
N GLU A 28 17.23 16.39 -20.31
CA GLU A 28 17.56 17.05 -21.59
C GLU A 28 16.55 18.13 -21.99
N HIS A 29 15.31 18.08 -21.48
CA HIS A 29 14.28 19.07 -21.77
C HIS A 29 14.21 20.19 -20.72
N LEU A 30 15.10 20.21 -19.73
CA LEU A 30 15.17 21.30 -18.75
C LEU A 30 15.43 22.66 -19.39
N GLU A 31 16.23 22.70 -20.47
CA GLU A 31 16.50 23.94 -21.18
C GLU A 31 15.23 24.51 -21.82
N LYS A 32 14.41 23.64 -22.43
CA LYS A 32 13.09 24.01 -22.96
C LYS A 32 12.17 24.51 -21.85
N LEU A 33 12.11 23.83 -20.70
CA LEU A 33 11.27 24.28 -19.59
C LEU A 33 11.64 25.69 -19.12
N LYS A 34 12.93 26.03 -19.09
CA LYS A 34 13.40 27.39 -18.76
C LYS A 34 13.10 28.40 -19.86
N GLU A 35 13.30 28.03 -21.13
CA GLU A 35 13.06 28.89 -22.30
C GLU A 35 11.60 29.35 -22.36
N TYR A 36 10.67 28.44 -22.05
CA TYR A 36 9.22 28.71 -22.07
C TYR A 36 8.65 29.15 -20.72
N ASP A 37 9.51 29.48 -19.74
CA ASP A 37 9.12 29.90 -18.38
C ASP A 37 8.14 28.95 -17.68
N ILE A 38 8.32 27.64 -17.90
CA ILE A 38 7.49 26.61 -17.30
C ILE A 38 8.09 26.22 -15.93
N PRO A 39 7.34 26.41 -14.83
CA PRO A 39 7.84 26.08 -13.50
C PRO A 39 8.04 24.58 -13.35
N PHE A 40 9.18 24.18 -12.81
CA PHE A 40 9.50 22.79 -12.50
C PHE A 40 10.10 22.66 -11.10
N TYR A 41 9.91 21.49 -10.50
CA TYR A 41 10.45 21.16 -9.19
C TYR A 41 11.48 20.05 -9.31
N THR A 42 12.51 20.13 -8.49
CA THR A 42 13.49 19.06 -8.34
C THR A 42 13.36 18.44 -6.95
N PHE A 43 13.68 17.15 -6.83
CA PHE A 43 13.65 16.48 -5.54
C PHE A 43 14.71 17.05 -4.60
N SER A 44 14.34 17.22 -3.32
CA SER A 44 15.29 17.61 -2.27
C SER A 44 16.35 16.52 -2.02
N GLU A 45 17.51 16.91 -1.51
CA GLU A 45 18.62 15.98 -1.18
C GLU A 45 18.20 14.80 -0.28
N LYS A 46 17.21 15.03 0.60
CA LYS A 46 16.66 13.98 1.45
C LYS A 46 15.87 12.93 0.65
N ILE A 47 15.08 13.36 -0.32
CA ILE A 47 14.26 12.48 -1.16
C ILE A 47 15.11 11.76 -2.20
N LYS A 48 16.22 12.36 -2.67
CA LYS A 48 17.18 11.70 -3.58
C LYS A 48 17.78 10.40 -3.01
N LYS A 49 17.71 10.18 -1.69
CA LYS A 49 18.14 8.94 -1.03
C LYS A 49 17.07 7.84 -1.04
N CYS A 50 15.85 8.16 -1.45
CA CYS A 50 14.75 7.20 -1.56
C CYS A 50 14.78 6.49 -2.92
N TYR A 51 14.29 5.25 -2.96
CA TYR A 51 14.08 4.49 -4.19
C TYR A 51 12.60 4.13 -4.34
N PHE A 52 12.14 4.06 -5.59
CA PHE A 52 10.80 3.58 -5.89
C PHE A 52 10.74 2.07 -5.62
N VAL A 53 9.77 1.65 -4.80
CA VAL A 53 9.53 0.24 -4.49
C VAL A 53 8.24 -0.23 -5.13
N ASN A 54 8.35 -1.23 -6.00
CA ASN A 54 7.20 -2.03 -6.37
C ASN A 54 6.89 -2.99 -5.22
N ARG A 55 5.87 -2.65 -4.43
CA ARG A 55 5.41 -3.52 -3.35
C ARG A 55 4.80 -4.77 -3.96
N GLY A 56 5.49 -5.90 -3.83
CA GLY A 56 4.90 -7.20 -4.14
C GLY A 56 3.64 -7.44 -3.31
N VAL A 57 2.60 -7.98 -3.94
CA VAL A 57 1.43 -8.47 -3.20
C VAL A 57 1.83 -9.77 -2.52
N LYS A 58 2.08 -9.72 -1.20
CA LYS A 58 2.32 -10.95 -0.43
C LYS A 58 1.06 -11.82 -0.54
N LYS A 59 1.19 -13.02 -1.10
CA LYS A 59 0.10 -14.00 -1.10
C LYS A 59 -0.37 -14.21 0.34
N LYS A 60 -1.69 -14.09 0.55
CA LYS A 60 -2.31 -14.40 1.83
C LYS A 60 -2.06 -15.88 2.14
N ARG A 61 -1.86 -16.21 3.42
CA ARG A 61 -1.61 -17.58 3.85
C ARG A 61 -2.83 -18.45 3.62
N PHE A 62 -4.02 -17.90 3.87
CA PHE A 62 -5.28 -18.62 3.75
C PHE A 62 -6.06 -18.21 2.49
N SER A 63 -6.58 -19.20 1.77
CA SER A 63 -7.50 -18.99 0.65
C SER A 63 -8.90 -18.59 1.15
N LYS A 64 -9.76 -18.13 0.24
CA LYS A 64 -11.16 -17.80 0.56
C LYS A 64 -11.92 -19.01 1.11
N GLU A 65 -11.68 -20.20 0.55
CA GLU A 65 -12.26 -21.46 1.01
C GLU A 65 -11.79 -21.81 2.43
N GLN A 66 -10.49 -21.71 2.69
CA GLN A 66 -9.94 -21.94 4.03
C GLN A 66 -10.51 -20.95 5.06
N CYS A 67 -10.66 -19.68 4.68
CA CYS A 67 -11.32 -18.69 5.51
C CYS A 67 -12.77 -19.07 5.86
N ASN A 68 -13.52 -19.63 4.91
CA ASN A 68 -14.89 -20.11 5.16
C ASN A 68 -14.90 -21.32 6.10
N ILE A 69 -13.96 -22.26 5.94
CA ILE A 69 -13.83 -23.41 6.85
C ILE A 69 -13.54 -22.94 8.28
N ILE A 70 -12.64 -21.96 8.45
CA ILE A 70 -12.30 -21.38 9.76
C ILE A 70 -13.53 -20.71 10.39
N LYS A 71 -14.32 -19.98 9.60
CA LYS A 71 -15.58 -19.36 10.06
C LYS A 71 -16.58 -20.41 10.55
N ASN A 72 -16.83 -21.44 9.75
CA ASN A 72 -17.76 -22.51 10.12
C ASN A 72 -17.32 -23.21 11.42
N GLN A 73 -16.03 -23.50 11.57
CA GLN A 73 -15.50 -24.10 12.81
C GLN A 73 -15.65 -23.18 14.03
N LYS A 74 -15.52 -21.86 13.85
CA LYS A 74 -15.80 -20.87 14.90
C LYS A 74 -17.28 -20.89 15.29
N GLU A 75 -18.18 -20.98 14.32
CA GLU A 75 -19.64 -21.05 14.53
C GLU A 75 -20.05 -22.35 15.21
N SER A 76 -19.36 -23.46 14.91
CA SER A 76 -19.54 -24.76 15.59
C SER A 76 -19.02 -24.81 17.03
N GLY A 77 -18.48 -23.71 17.55
CA GLY A 77 -18.13 -23.57 18.97
C GLY A 77 -16.63 -23.53 19.30
N MET A 78 -15.73 -23.72 18.33
CA MET A 78 -14.29 -23.62 18.62
C MET A 78 -13.91 -22.22 19.10
N SER A 79 -13.01 -22.15 20.07
CA SER A 79 -12.42 -20.91 20.56
C SER A 79 -11.38 -20.36 19.58
N TYR A 80 -11.09 -19.06 19.69
CA TYR A 80 -10.01 -18.44 18.91
C TYR A 80 -8.64 -19.09 19.16
N LYS A 81 -8.42 -19.60 20.38
CA LYS A 81 -7.16 -20.23 20.80
C LYS A 81 -7.00 -21.60 20.14
N GLU A 82 -8.04 -22.41 20.11
CA GLU A 82 -8.02 -23.72 19.43
C GLU A 82 -7.80 -23.57 17.92
N LEU A 83 -8.50 -22.63 17.28
CA LEU A 83 -8.29 -22.32 15.86
C LEU A 83 -6.88 -21.79 15.58
N SER A 84 -6.35 -20.95 16.48
CA SER A 84 -4.98 -20.42 16.39
C SER A 84 -3.93 -21.54 16.42
N TYR A 85 -4.08 -22.53 17.31
CA TYR A 85 -3.21 -23.71 17.32
C TYR A 85 -3.41 -24.59 16.09
N LYS A 86 -4.65 -24.89 15.72
CA LYS A 86 -4.99 -25.77 14.58
C LYS A 86 -4.44 -25.26 13.24
N TYR A 87 -4.48 -23.94 13.03
CA TYR A 87 -4.03 -23.30 11.79
C TYR A 87 -2.66 -22.62 11.93
N GLU A 88 -1.98 -22.85 13.05
CA GLU A 88 -0.64 -22.32 13.37
C GLU A 88 -0.50 -20.82 13.07
N CYS A 89 -1.50 -20.04 13.44
CA CYS A 89 -1.53 -18.60 13.17
C CYS A 89 -1.99 -17.84 14.40
N SER A 90 -1.75 -16.52 14.44
CA SER A 90 -2.17 -15.72 15.58
C SER A 90 -3.69 -15.67 15.73
N THR A 91 -4.18 -15.58 16.97
CA THR A 91 -5.60 -15.33 17.27
C THR A 91 -6.14 -14.09 16.56
N ARG A 92 -5.29 -13.06 16.34
CA ARG A 92 -5.62 -11.87 15.55
C ARG A 92 -5.93 -12.21 14.09
N THR A 93 -5.18 -13.13 13.48
CA THR A 93 -5.44 -13.60 12.11
C THR A 93 -6.81 -14.27 12.03
N ILE A 94 -7.10 -15.17 12.98
CA ILE A 94 -8.42 -15.82 13.08
C ILE A 94 -9.54 -14.78 13.23
N TYR A 95 -9.35 -13.79 14.09
CA TYR A 95 -10.31 -12.70 14.27
C TYR A 95 -10.54 -11.88 12.98
N GLN A 96 -9.49 -11.57 12.23
CA GLN A 96 -9.61 -10.89 10.94
C GLN A 96 -10.39 -11.72 9.92
N ILE A 97 -10.14 -13.04 9.87
CA ILE A 97 -10.87 -13.97 9.00
C ILE A 97 -12.36 -13.95 9.34
N ILE A 98 -12.70 -14.08 10.62
CA ILE A 98 -14.10 -14.09 11.09
C ILE A 98 -14.79 -12.76 10.78
N LYS A 99 -14.11 -11.62 10.96
CA LYS A 99 -14.65 -10.29 10.64
C LYS A 99 -14.63 -9.93 9.15
N GLY A 100 -14.15 -10.81 8.27
CA GLY A 100 -14.05 -10.52 6.84
C GLY A 100 -13.03 -9.42 6.48
N LYS A 101 -12.02 -9.21 7.35
CA LYS A 101 -10.97 -8.20 7.20
C LYS A 101 -9.60 -8.81 6.89
N TYR A 102 -9.56 -10.10 6.54
CA TYR A 102 -8.34 -10.85 6.26
C TYR A 102 -7.87 -10.69 4.82
#